data_AF-A0A4R6WHD5-F1
#
_entry.id   AF-A0A4R6WHD5-F1
#
_cell.length_a   1.000
_cell.length_b   1.000
_cell.length_c   1.000
_cell.angle_alpha   90.00
_cell.angle_beta   90.00
_cell.angle_gamma   90.00
#
_symmetry.space_group_name_H-M   'P 1'
#
loop_
_entity.id
_entity.type
_entity.pdbx_description
1 polymer ?
#
loop_
_entity_poly.entity_id
_entity_poly.type
_entity_poly.pdbx_seq_one_letter_code
_entity_poly.pdbx_strand_id
1 'polypeptide(L)'
;MLTMDKKVTIKDLEVKKGKVDVEFIEVDGKQIILTHIPYGNIDHYVTHTNCRSCKVEFKKNFNYSHTCESCLDKSNREKYLKKPVVTAPYDGIIYDEYTDKYFTCIEEVIEHYEEDEISLDNAMLLTTVSSSYASIDIEQISQDVVHEDWDPSDELLEKIEEFNKFLETESTGTVFPTDERIDISQYLSDLKGDK
;
A
#
# COMPACT_ATOMS: atom_id res chain seq x y z
N MET A 1 -2.91 -22.37 -28.28
CA MET A 1 -4.17 -21.74 -28.73
C MET A 1 -4.48 -20.67 -27.70
N LEU A 2 -4.28 -19.40 -28.06
CA LEU A 2 -4.41 -18.27 -27.13
C LEU A 2 -5.90 -18.05 -26.84
N THR A 3 -6.36 -18.42 -25.65
CA THR A 3 -7.63 -17.93 -25.12
C THR A 3 -7.46 -16.43 -24.93
N MET A 4 -8.00 -15.63 -25.86
CA MET A 4 -8.11 -14.20 -25.65
C MET A 4 -9.12 -13.98 -24.52
N ASP A 5 -8.66 -13.43 -23.39
CA ASP A 5 -9.54 -12.92 -22.32
C ASP A 5 -10.64 -12.09 -22.98
N LYS A 6 -11.89 -12.57 -22.96
CA LYS A 6 -12.98 -11.85 -23.61
C LYS A 6 -13.24 -10.58 -22.80
N LYS A 7 -13.16 -9.43 -23.47
CA LYS A 7 -13.53 -8.14 -22.89
C LYS A 7 -15.03 -8.15 -22.54
N VAL A 8 -15.35 -7.87 -21.28
CA VAL A 8 -16.72 -7.73 -20.77
C VAL A 8 -16.82 -6.39 -20.06
N THR A 9 -17.74 -5.55 -20.51
CA THR A 9 -18.07 -4.24 -19.96
C THR A 9 -19.50 -4.26 -19.42
N ILE A 10 -19.88 -3.24 -18.65
CA ILE A 10 -21.27 -3.11 -18.19
C ILE A 10 -22.28 -2.96 -19.34
N LYS A 11 -21.86 -2.53 -20.54
CA LYS A 11 -22.73 -2.44 -21.72
C LYS A 11 -23.08 -3.82 -22.29
N ASP A 12 -22.25 -4.82 -22.03
CA ASP A 12 -22.49 -6.22 -22.41
C ASP A 12 -23.48 -6.89 -21.43
N LEU A 13 -23.82 -6.21 -20.33
CA LEU A 13 -24.69 -6.68 -19.26
C LEU A 13 -25.97 -5.82 -19.27
N GLU A 14 -27.06 -6.33 -19.84
CA GLU A 14 -28.33 -5.61 -19.84
C GLU A 14 -28.93 -5.60 -18.43
N VAL A 15 -28.75 -4.50 -17.70
CA VAL A 15 -29.29 -4.32 -16.35
C VAL A 15 -30.64 -3.62 -16.40
N LYS A 16 -31.72 -4.32 -16.02
CA LYS A 16 -33.06 -3.73 -15.84
C LYS A 16 -33.50 -3.83 -14.38
N LYS A 17 -33.86 -2.71 -13.76
CA LYS A 17 -34.42 -2.64 -12.39
C LYS A 17 -33.60 -3.40 -11.32
N GLY A 18 -32.26 -3.33 -11.40
CA GLY A 18 -31.37 -4.03 -10.46
C GLY A 18 -31.27 -5.54 -10.67
N LYS A 19 -31.66 -6.04 -11.85
CA LYS A 19 -31.49 -7.43 -12.29
C LYS A 19 -30.72 -7.46 -13.60
N VAL A 20 -29.91 -8.50 -13.80
CA VAL A 20 -29.23 -8.76 -15.08
C VAL A 20 -30.15 -9.61 -15.95
N ASP A 21 -30.53 -9.11 -17.11
CA ASP A 21 -31.40 -9.79 -18.08
C ASP A 21 -30.60 -10.63 -19.10
N VAL A 22 -29.29 -10.79 -18.92
CA VAL A 22 -28.45 -11.63 -19.78
C VAL A 22 -28.55 -13.07 -19.33
N GLU A 23 -28.88 -13.99 -20.24
CA GLU A 23 -29.00 -15.42 -19.90
C GLU A 23 -27.64 -16.03 -19.56
N PHE A 24 -26.62 -15.73 -20.36
CA PHE A 24 -25.24 -16.14 -20.09
C PHE A 24 -24.21 -15.21 -20.73
N ILE A 25 -23.01 -15.15 -20.15
CA ILE A 25 -21.81 -14.61 -20.79
C ILE A 25 -20.77 -15.71 -20.92
N GLU A 26 -19.87 -15.56 -21.87
CA GLU A 26 -18.72 -16.46 -22.03
C GLU A 26 -17.46 -15.75 -21.56
N VAL A 27 -16.81 -16.29 -20.52
CA VAL A 27 -15.53 -15.79 -19.99
C VAL A 27 -14.56 -16.95 -20.01
N ASP A 28 -13.44 -16.79 -20.71
CA ASP A 28 -12.37 -17.79 -20.84
C ASP A 28 -12.87 -19.18 -21.28
N GLY A 29 -13.82 -19.21 -22.22
CA GLY A 29 -14.42 -20.44 -22.75
C GLY A 29 -15.43 -21.11 -21.81
N LYS A 30 -15.76 -20.49 -20.66
CA LYS A 30 -16.81 -20.96 -19.74
C LYS A 30 -18.06 -20.11 -19.91
N GLN A 31 -19.21 -20.77 -20.05
CA GLN A 31 -20.52 -20.11 -20.01
C GLN A 31 -20.94 -19.87 -18.56
N ILE A 32 -21.25 -18.61 -18.23
CA ILE A 32 -21.69 -18.17 -16.90
C ILE A 32 -23.12 -17.69 -17.03
N ILE A 33 -24.05 -18.37 -16.37
CA ILE A 33 -25.49 -18.04 -16.40
C ILE A 33 -25.75 -16.86 -15.45
N LEU A 34 -26.09 -15.69 -15.97
CA LEU A 34 -26.20 -14.46 -15.18
C LEU A 34 -27.59 -14.27 -14.54
N THR A 35 -28.58 -15.10 -14.89
CA THR A 35 -29.94 -15.09 -14.30
C THR A 35 -29.99 -15.57 -12.83
N HIS A 36 -28.87 -16.05 -12.27
CA HIS A 36 -28.78 -16.57 -10.90
C HIS A 36 -27.84 -15.76 -9.98
N ILE A 37 -27.46 -14.55 -10.40
CA ILE A 37 -26.45 -13.76 -9.68
C ILE A 37 -27.09 -12.54 -9.01
N PRO A 38 -26.91 -12.34 -7.68
CA PRO A 38 -27.33 -11.12 -7.00
C PRO A 38 -26.66 -9.90 -7.63
N TYR A 39 -27.38 -8.78 -7.77
CA TYR A 39 -26.92 -7.54 -8.39
C TYR A 39 -25.54 -7.05 -7.90
N GLY A 40 -25.19 -7.31 -6.64
CA GLY A 40 -23.89 -6.95 -6.06
C GLY A 40 -22.68 -7.69 -6.64
N ASN A 41 -22.89 -8.83 -7.32
CA ASN A 41 -21.80 -9.66 -7.86
C ASN A 41 -21.53 -9.44 -9.35
N ILE A 42 -22.24 -8.50 -10.00
CA ILE A 42 -22.06 -8.21 -11.44
C ILE A 42 -20.65 -7.67 -11.71
N ASP A 43 -20.12 -6.87 -10.80
CA ASP A 43 -18.82 -6.19 -10.98
C ASP A 43 -17.63 -7.19 -11.03
N HIS A 44 -17.82 -8.41 -10.51
CA HIS A 44 -16.88 -9.52 -10.64
C HIS A 44 -16.73 -10.00 -12.09
N TYR A 45 -17.79 -9.91 -12.89
CA TYR A 45 -17.81 -10.40 -14.27
C TYR A 45 -17.41 -9.32 -15.29
N VAL A 46 -17.39 -8.06 -14.86
CA VAL A 46 -16.92 -6.93 -15.68
C VAL A 46 -15.39 -6.93 -15.65
N THR A 47 -14.76 -7.23 -16.79
CA THR A 47 -13.30 -7.22 -16.92
C THR A 47 -12.76 -5.84 -17.26
N HIS A 48 -13.59 -4.94 -17.82
CA HIS A 48 -13.20 -3.60 -18.21
C HIS A 48 -14.21 -2.55 -17.77
N THR A 49 -13.73 -1.40 -17.32
CA THR A 49 -14.59 -0.27 -16.94
C THR A 49 -13.95 1.05 -17.34
N ASN A 50 -14.72 2.14 -17.29
CA ASN A 50 -14.19 3.48 -17.51
C ASN A 50 -13.62 4.03 -16.21
N CYS A 51 -12.39 4.53 -16.26
CA CYS A 51 -11.75 5.19 -15.13
C CYS A 51 -12.62 6.35 -14.62
N ARG A 52 -12.86 6.39 -13.31
CA ARG A 52 -13.66 7.43 -12.66
C ARG A 52 -13.09 8.82 -12.92
N SER A 53 -11.76 8.95 -12.96
CA SER A 53 -11.04 10.21 -13.12
C SER A 53 -10.93 10.63 -14.59
N CYS A 54 -10.28 9.83 -15.45
CA CYS A 54 -10.01 10.23 -16.84
C CYS A 54 -11.04 9.75 -17.87
N LYS A 55 -12.03 8.94 -17.47
CA LYS A 55 -13.07 8.33 -18.31
C LYS A 55 -12.58 7.37 -19.41
N VAL A 56 -11.26 7.14 -19.50
CA VAL A 56 -10.67 6.14 -20.39
C VAL A 56 -11.00 4.74 -19.90
N GLU A 57 -11.34 3.85 -20.83
CA GLU A 57 -11.60 2.45 -20.53
C GLU A 57 -10.30 1.72 -20.19
N PHE A 58 -10.32 0.89 -19.15
CA PHE A 58 -9.17 0.10 -18.72
C PHE A 58 -9.61 -1.29 -18.24
N LYS A 59 -8.68 -2.26 -18.30
CA LYS A 59 -8.86 -3.60 -17.73
C LYS A 59 -8.78 -3.51 -16.20
N LYS A 60 -9.77 -4.05 -15.50
CA LYS A 60 -9.78 -4.09 -14.04
C LYS A 60 -8.78 -5.14 -13.56
N ASN A 61 -7.88 -4.74 -12.66
CA ASN A 61 -6.99 -5.68 -11.96
C ASN A 61 -7.67 -6.33 -10.75
N PHE A 62 -8.68 -5.66 -10.17
CA PHE A 62 -9.45 -6.14 -9.02
C PHE A 62 -10.94 -5.94 -9.24
N ASN A 63 -11.76 -6.75 -8.56
CA ASN A 63 -13.22 -6.73 -8.66
C ASN A 63 -13.85 -5.35 -8.42
N TYR A 64 -13.18 -4.43 -7.72
CA TYR A 64 -13.71 -3.10 -7.37
C TYR A 64 -12.85 -1.94 -7.90
N SER A 65 -11.93 -2.20 -8.83
CA SER A 65 -11.11 -1.13 -9.39
C SER A 65 -11.95 -0.21 -10.27
N HIS A 66 -12.03 1.06 -9.90
CA HIS A 66 -12.72 2.11 -10.65
C HIS A 66 -11.77 3.19 -11.18
N THR A 67 -10.47 3.06 -10.94
CA THR A 67 -9.45 4.03 -11.34
C THR A 67 -8.36 3.28 -12.07
N CYS A 68 -7.98 3.75 -13.27
CA CYS A 68 -6.87 3.15 -14.01
C CYS A 68 -5.54 3.42 -13.31
N GLU A 69 -4.56 2.55 -13.54
CA GLU A 69 -3.21 2.60 -12.97
C GLU A 69 -2.56 3.98 -13.12
N SER A 70 -2.52 4.53 -14.34
CA SER A 70 -1.99 5.89 -14.57
C SER A 70 -2.64 6.99 -13.72
N CYS A 71 -3.95 6.91 -13.45
CA CYS A 71 -4.62 7.87 -12.57
C CYS A 71 -4.34 7.60 -11.09
N LEU A 72 -4.13 6.34 -10.72
CA LEU A 72 -3.72 5.94 -9.38
C LEU A 72 -2.30 6.43 -9.10
N ASP A 73 -1.35 6.21 -10.01
CA ASP A 73 0.04 6.64 -9.90
C ASP A 73 0.14 8.16 -9.78
N LYS A 74 -0.62 8.89 -10.62
CA LYS A 74 -0.71 10.35 -10.53
C LYS A 74 -1.21 10.79 -9.15
N SER A 75 -2.27 10.16 -8.65
CA SER A 75 -2.83 10.46 -7.33
C SER A 75 -1.83 10.16 -6.20
N ASN A 76 -1.13 9.03 -6.28
CA ASN A 76 -0.11 8.64 -5.30
C ASN A 76 1.06 9.63 -5.31
N ARG A 77 1.56 10.00 -6.49
CA ARG A 77 2.60 11.03 -6.63
C ARG A 77 2.14 12.39 -6.09
N GLU A 78 0.91 12.80 -6.36
CA GLU A 78 0.36 14.05 -5.81
C GLU A 78 0.22 14.02 -4.28
N LYS A 79 -0.11 12.87 -3.68
CA LYS A 79 -0.12 12.69 -2.23
C LYS A 79 1.28 12.76 -1.66
N TYR A 80 2.22 12.06 -2.27
CA TYR A 80 3.63 12.08 -1.89
C TYR A 80 4.19 13.50 -1.92
N LEU A 81 3.98 14.27 -2.99
CA LEU A 81 4.48 15.64 -3.11
C LEU A 81 3.93 16.61 -2.04
N LYS A 82 2.81 16.27 -1.40
CA LYS A 82 2.21 17.05 -0.30
C LYS A 82 2.78 16.70 1.08
N LYS A 83 3.56 15.61 1.19
CA LYS A 83 4.21 15.22 2.45
C LYS A 83 5.22 16.29 2.89
N PRO A 84 5.37 16.51 4.21
CA PRO A 84 6.46 17.31 4.78
C PRO A 84 7.82 16.90 4.23
N VAL A 85 8.72 17.87 4.08
CA VAL A 85 10.02 17.65 3.43
C VAL A 85 11.13 17.70 4.47
N VAL A 86 12.02 16.73 4.41
CA VAL A 86 13.30 16.71 5.13
C VAL A 86 14.43 16.84 4.13
N THR A 87 15.37 17.75 4.38
CA THR A 87 16.51 17.99 3.50
C THR A 87 17.57 16.90 3.69
N ALA A 88 18.14 16.39 2.60
CA ALA A 88 19.29 15.50 2.65
C ALA A 88 20.57 16.23 3.17
N PRO A 89 21.54 15.52 3.77
CA PRO A 89 21.56 14.08 4.02
C PRO A 89 20.64 13.67 5.18
N TYR A 90 20.00 12.53 5.03
CA TYR A 90 19.20 11.91 6.09
C TYR A 90 20.01 10.79 6.76
N ASP A 91 20.18 10.87 8.08
CA ASP A 91 21.01 9.96 8.88
C ASP A 91 20.19 8.77 9.42
N GLY A 92 19.54 8.04 8.51
CA GLY A 92 18.71 6.88 8.85
C GLY A 92 18.33 6.07 7.63
N ILE A 93 17.60 4.97 7.85
CA ILE A 93 17.12 4.13 6.74
C ILE A 93 16.11 4.91 5.89
N ILE A 94 16.24 4.76 4.58
CA ILE A 94 15.40 5.39 3.58
C ILE A 94 14.46 4.33 3.05
N TYR A 95 13.17 4.63 2.94
CA TYR A 95 12.22 3.78 2.27
C TYR A 95 11.81 4.40 0.94
N ASP A 96 11.85 3.64 -0.15
CA ASP A 96 11.36 4.06 -1.46
C ASP A 96 9.98 3.46 -1.72
N GLU A 97 8.95 4.31 -1.72
CA GLU A 97 7.56 3.92 -2.00
C GLU A 97 7.35 3.48 -3.46
N TYR A 98 8.23 3.90 -4.39
CA TYR A 98 8.11 3.53 -5.81
C TYR A 98 8.56 2.09 -6.07
N THR A 99 9.66 1.66 -5.46
CA THR A 99 10.21 0.29 -5.62
C THR A 99 9.88 -0.66 -4.47
N ASP A 100 9.27 -0.16 -3.38
CA ASP A 100 8.99 -0.90 -2.14
C ASP A 100 10.25 -1.50 -1.49
N LYS A 101 11.31 -0.68 -1.36
CA LYS A 101 12.63 -1.09 -0.84
C LYS A 101 13.17 -0.16 0.22
N TYR A 102 14.10 -0.68 1.02
CA TYR A 102 14.82 0.05 2.06
C TYR A 102 16.29 0.20 1.68
N PHE A 103 16.88 1.36 1.97
CA PHE A 103 18.26 1.73 1.66
C PHE A 103 18.93 2.39 2.86
N THR A 104 20.23 2.23 3.00
CA THR A 104 21.01 2.83 4.10
C THR A 104 21.48 4.25 3.78
N CYS A 105 21.53 4.62 2.51
CA CYS A 105 21.87 5.96 2.05
C CYS A 105 21.29 6.28 0.65
N ILE A 106 21.43 7.53 0.21
CA ILE A 106 20.93 7.99 -1.10
C ILE A 106 21.76 7.40 -2.25
N GLU A 107 23.04 7.14 -2.03
CA GLU A 107 23.91 6.53 -3.04
C GLU A 107 23.41 5.14 -3.44
N GLU A 108 22.97 4.32 -2.48
CA GLU A 108 22.36 3.01 -2.75
C GLU A 108 21.04 3.14 -3.54
N VAL A 109 20.25 4.19 -3.29
CA VAL A 109 19.03 4.47 -4.08
C VAL A 109 19.40 4.77 -5.52
N ILE A 110 20.42 5.61 -5.74
CA ILE A 110 20.87 5.98 -7.09
C ILE A 110 21.37 4.75 -7.84
N GLU A 111 22.27 3.97 -7.23
CA GLU A 111 22.77 2.71 -7.79
C GLU A 111 21.61 1.78 -8.17
N HIS A 112 20.63 1.65 -7.28
CA HIS A 112 19.45 0.83 -7.53
C HIS A 112 18.65 1.28 -8.77
N TYR A 113 18.42 2.57 -8.91
CA TYR A 113 17.67 3.13 -10.03
C TYR A 113 18.43 3.01 -11.35
N GLU A 114 19.76 3.13 -11.32
CA GLU A 114 20.61 2.90 -12.49
C GLU A 114 20.57 1.44 -12.94
N GLU A 115 20.66 0.49 -12.02
CA GLU A 115 20.61 -0.95 -12.31
C GLU A 115 19.26 -1.38 -12.91
N ASP A 116 18.16 -0.84 -12.40
CA ASP A 116 16.80 -1.17 -12.85
C ASP A 116 16.34 -0.33 -14.06
N GLU A 117 17.20 0.53 -14.62
CA GLU A 117 16.89 1.47 -15.71
C GLU A 117 15.70 2.41 -15.39
N ILE A 118 15.55 2.78 -14.11
CA ILE A 118 14.49 3.68 -13.60
C ILE A 118 15.03 5.11 -13.52
N SER A 119 14.25 6.09 -14.00
CA SER A 119 14.60 7.50 -13.83
C SER A 119 14.48 7.93 -12.37
N LEU A 120 15.53 8.56 -11.83
CA LEU A 120 15.54 9.09 -10.45
C LEU A 120 14.44 10.15 -10.20
N ASP A 121 13.91 10.79 -11.24
CA ASP A 121 12.76 11.70 -11.14
C ASP A 121 11.46 10.99 -10.70
N ASN A 122 11.43 9.66 -10.68
CA ASN A 122 10.33 8.83 -10.16
C ASN A 122 10.48 8.48 -8.68
N ALA A 123 11.64 8.76 -8.06
CA ALA A 123 11.90 8.35 -6.68
C ALA A 123 10.90 8.95 -5.70
N MET A 124 10.36 8.10 -4.82
CA MET A 124 9.38 8.46 -3.80
C MET A 124 9.93 8.10 -2.41
N LEU A 125 11.00 8.79 -2.03
CA LEU A 125 11.77 8.49 -0.82
C LEU A 125 11.13 9.10 0.43
N LEU A 126 10.98 8.27 1.46
CA LEU A 126 10.44 8.58 2.78
C LEU A 126 11.50 8.32 3.87
N THR A 127 11.46 9.10 4.94
CA THR A 127 12.23 8.79 6.15
C THR A 127 11.61 7.58 6.85
N THR A 128 12.39 6.89 7.68
CA THR A 128 11.87 5.81 8.52
C THR A 128 12.05 6.08 10.00
N VAL A 129 11.15 5.54 10.81
CA VAL A 129 11.27 5.48 12.27
C VAL A 129 11.50 4.04 12.72
N SER A 130 12.41 3.84 13.66
CA SER A 130 12.61 2.53 14.29
C SER A 130 11.47 2.24 15.27
N SER A 131 10.96 1.01 15.30
CA SER A 131 10.06 0.60 16.37
C SER A 131 10.81 0.21 17.64
N SER A 132 10.15 0.49 18.76
CA SER A 132 10.45 -0.07 20.07
C SER A 132 9.57 -1.31 20.32
N TYR A 133 9.94 -2.07 21.33
CA TYR A 133 9.07 -3.13 21.84
C TYR A 133 7.79 -2.52 22.43
N ALA A 134 6.68 -3.24 22.28
CA ALA A 134 5.44 -2.87 22.97
C ALA A 134 5.60 -3.10 24.48
N SER A 135 5.08 -2.18 25.28
CA SER A 135 4.99 -2.36 26.73
C SER A 135 4.05 -3.51 27.07
N ILE A 136 4.39 -4.26 28.10
CA ILE A 136 3.50 -5.23 28.71
C ILE A 136 2.40 -4.47 29.44
N ASP A 137 1.16 -4.67 29.00
CA ASP A 137 -0.04 -4.13 29.65
C ASP A 137 -0.66 -5.18 30.59
N ILE A 138 -0.65 -4.87 31.88
CA ILE A 138 -1.21 -5.74 32.93
C ILE A 138 -2.73 -5.88 32.78
N GLU A 139 -3.43 -4.87 32.25
CA GLU A 139 -4.87 -4.92 32.03
C GLU A 139 -5.22 -5.89 30.90
N GLN A 140 -4.37 -5.97 29.88
CA GLN A 140 -4.54 -6.95 28.81
C GLN A 140 -4.34 -8.39 29.34
N ILE A 141 -3.32 -8.60 30.17
CA ILE A 141 -3.08 -9.90 30.81
C ILE A 141 -4.27 -10.29 31.70
N SER A 142 -4.83 -9.33 32.46
CA SER A 142 -5.95 -9.57 33.38
C SER A 142 -7.21 -10.02 32.66
N GLN A 143 -7.46 -9.49 31.46
CA GLN A 143 -8.63 -9.81 30.63
C GLN A 143 -8.48 -11.12 29.85
N ASP A 144 -7.27 -11.42 29.35
CA ASP A 144 -7.07 -12.50 28.37
C ASP A 144 -6.60 -13.83 28.97
N VAL A 145 -5.92 -13.82 30.11
CA VAL A 145 -5.11 -14.97 30.57
C VAL A 145 -5.48 -15.49 31.95
N VAL A 146 -5.98 -14.62 32.83
CA VAL A 146 -6.24 -14.93 34.24
C VAL A 146 -7.72 -14.82 34.57
N HIS A 147 -8.09 -15.25 35.77
CA HIS A 147 -9.47 -15.15 36.25
C HIS A 147 -9.85 -13.69 36.54
N GLU A 148 -11.14 -13.37 36.39
CA GLU A 148 -11.71 -12.02 36.55
C GLU A 148 -11.44 -11.38 37.93
N ASP A 149 -11.14 -12.19 38.95
CA ASP A 149 -10.83 -11.76 40.31
C ASP A 149 -9.31 -11.70 40.60
N TRP A 150 -8.45 -11.82 39.59
CA TRP A 150 -7.01 -11.75 39.77
C TRP A 150 -6.56 -10.31 40.02
N ASP A 151 -5.87 -10.10 41.14
CA ASP A 151 -5.24 -8.84 41.50
C ASP A 151 -3.71 -9.04 41.51
N PRO A 152 -2.95 -8.32 40.67
CA PRO A 152 -1.50 -8.45 40.64
C PRO A 152 -0.88 -7.93 41.95
N SER A 153 0.18 -8.58 42.42
CA SER A 153 0.92 -8.07 43.58
C SER A 153 1.73 -6.82 43.23
N ASP A 154 1.97 -5.96 44.21
CA ASP A 154 2.83 -4.78 44.07
C ASP A 154 4.22 -5.13 43.51
N GLU A 155 4.80 -6.26 43.94
CA GLU A 155 6.09 -6.75 43.45
C GLU A 155 6.06 -7.09 41.95
N LEU A 156 4.97 -7.69 41.47
CA LEU A 156 4.81 -8.01 40.05
C LEU A 156 4.66 -6.74 39.22
N LEU A 157 3.87 -5.77 39.70
CA LEU A 157 3.69 -4.47 39.04
C LEU A 157 5.01 -3.72 38.92
N GLU A 158 5.81 -3.68 40.00
CA GLU A 158 7.13 -3.04 39.99
C GLU A 158 8.07 -3.70 38.97
N LYS A 159 8.09 -5.03 38.90
CA LYS A 159 8.93 -5.76 37.93
C LYS A 159 8.49 -5.54 36.48
N ILE A 160 7.19 -5.45 36.24
CA ILE A 160 6.67 -5.14 34.90
C ILE A 160 7.02 -3.70 34.52
N GLU A 161 6.92 -2.75 35.44
CA GLU A 161 7.33 -1.36 35.18
C GLU A 161 8.83 -1.26 34.88
N GLU A 162 9.69 -1.94 35.65
CA GLU A 162 11.13 -2.03 35.39
C GLU A 162 11.42 -2.62 34.00
N PHE A 163 10.72 -3.70 33.63
CA PHE A 163 10.92 -4.33 32.33
C PHE A 163 10.39 -3.46 31.17
N ASN A 164 9.27 -2.76 31.35
CA ASN A 164 8.75 -1.82 30.35
C ASN A 164 9.73 -0.66 30.12
N LYS A 165 10.33 -0.11 31.17
CA LYS A 165 11.40 0.90 31.03
C LYS A 165 12.61 0.35 30.27
N PHE A 166 12.97 -0.92 30.48
CA PHE A 166 13.99 -1.58 29.68
C PHE A 166 13.57 -1.67 28.20
N LEU A 167 12.35 -2.14 27.92
CA LEU A 167 11.81 -2.26 26.55
C LEU A 167 11.75 -0.93 25.80
N GLU A 168 11.46 0.18 26.49
CA GLU A 168 11.48 1.54 25.91
C GLU A 168 12.86 1.96 25.40
N THR A 169 13.93 1.42 25.99
CA THR A 169 15.31 1.72 25.60
C THR A 169 15.85 0.78 24.52
N GLU A 170 15.14 -0.31 24.24
CA GLU A 170 15.53 -1.32 23.26
C GLU A 170 14.82 -1.12 21.92
N SER A 171 15.54 -1.35 20.83
CA SER A 171 14.98 -1.31 19.47
C SER A 171 14.72 -2.72 18.97
N THR A 172 13.62 -2.91 18.24
CA THR A 172 13.34 -4.19 17.57
C THR A 172 14.20 -4.39 16.32
N GLY A 173 14.96 -3.37 15.90
CA GLY A 173 15.68 -3.36 14.61
C GLY A 173 14.75 -3.29 13.39
N THR A 174 13.44 -3.12 13.61
CA THR A 174 12.45 -2.93 12.54
C THR A 174 12.24 -1.44 12.32
N VAL A 175 12.16 -1.04 11.05
CA VAL A 175 11.91 0.34 10.64
C VAL A 175 10.61 0.42 9.86
N PHE A 176 9.92 1.55 10.00
CA PHE A 176 8.68 1.84 9.31
C PHE A 176 8.77 3.17 8.58
N PRO A 177 8.25 3.28 7.34
CA PRO A 177 8.20 4.54 6.64
C PRO A 177 7.32 5.55 7.38
N THR A 178 7.74 6.80 7.40
CA THR A 178 6.98 7.92 7.98
C THR A 178 6.20 8.69 6.91
N ASP A 179 5.56 9.77 7.33
CA ASP A 179 4.91 10.73 6.43
C ASP A 179 5.85 11.82 5.90
N GLU A 180 7.15 11.77 6.16
CA GLU A 180 8.11 12.76 5.70
C GLU A 180 8.87 12.28 4.46
N ARG A 181 8.93 13.12 3.42
CA ARG A 181 9.68 12.83 2.19
C ARG A 181 11.06 13.45 2.20
N ILE A 182 12.02 12.76 1.60
CA ILE A 182 13.40 13.24 1.49
C ILE A 182 13.54 14.09 0.22
N ASP A 183 14.14 15.27 0.36
CA ASP A 183 14.48 16.13 -0.77
C ASP A 183 15.77 15.67 -1.47
N ILE A 184 15.63 15.20 -2.71
CA ILE A 184 16.75 14.80 -3.57
C ILE A 184 17.00 15.78 -4.73
N SER A 185 16.44 16.99 -4.67
CA SER A 185 16.54 17.98 -5.76
C SER A 185 17.99 18.30 -6.15
N GLN A 186 18.91 18.30 -5.19
CA GLN A 186 20.34 18.51 -5.44
C GLN A 186 20.93 17.39 -6.31
N TYR A 187 20.68 16.13 -5.96
CA TYR A 187 21.14 14.96 -6.73
C TYR A 187 20.55 14.93 -8.14
N LEU A 188 19.27 15.31 -8.29
CA LEU A 188 18.63 15.45 -9.60
C LEU A 188 19.28 16.53 -10.46
N SER A 189 19.77 17.62 -9.86
CA SER A 189 20.44 18.71 -10.57
C SER A 189 21.84 18.30 -11.02
N ASP A 190 22.58 17.59 -10.16
CA ASP A 190 23.92 17.08 -10.45
C ASP A 190 23.92 16.07 -11.62
N LEU A 191 22.90 15.23 -11.71
CA LEU A 191 22.70 14.29 -12.83
C LEU A 191 22.31 14.98 -14.15
N LYS A 192 21.64 16.14 -14.08
CA LYS A 192 21.21 16.91 -15.26
C LYS A 192 22.32 17.81 -15.82
N GLY A 193 23.46 17.92 -15.14
CA GLY A 193 24.64 18.58 -15.67
C GLY A 193 24.58 20.11 -15.66
N ASP A 194 23.85 20.72 -14.71
CA ASP A 194 23.92 22.17 -14.49
C ASP A 194 25.25 22.53 -13.79
N LYS A 195 26.31 22.67 -14.61
CA LYS A 195 27.51 23.47 -14.32
C LYS A 195 27.55 24.69 -15.21
#